data_AF-A0A7W7QB30-F1
#
_entry.id   AF-A0A7W7QB30-F1
#
_cell.length_a   1.000
_cell.length_b   1.000
_cell.length_c   1.000
_cell.angle_alpha   90.00
_cell.angle_beta   90.00
_cell.angle_gamma   90.00
#
_symmetry.space_group_name_H-M   'P 1'
#
loop_
_entity.id
_entity.type
_entity.pdbx_description
1 polymer ?
#
loop_
_entity_poly.entity_id
_entity_poly.type
_entity_poly.pdbx_seq_one_letter_code
_entity_poly.pdbx_strand_id
1 'polypeptide(L)'
;MAIDVSMISKLTDAVEALKNFVAKAAGADEKEEAAPRGTVPENSAAVQMARAARQSYQKTARWMLAAFAAVGALIFGSLPFAAIADVELRWPSGVWLVGGLVLAVAGIVSAVVAVSMVSEPEDASLGELDSDLRSIQKTDDKGYVFVKGKPVITANKLRAWWNPRIACRIELAHIIHGPESSAHLGPNLASDDRQASVTSLIQRLGELESEHAKLAPVVANLTVSVTSYEKRIEDLGKLLVELRARRADDPSVEKEIGTTSAMYTAAATKLDSERAALTTKQKELAQVDDQLNMYQDHRSLVLAEAGVMQLRGRFRLARRVLAIAAVLTLFGGTGYALALPSATSSKQDTSAAPAPTPAPAPTPPAYSAGLPANVTIHEGTRAAAELPRECVDRQLAAIWVGDTRVPPTTGPFTVLITDTACVGEIRVGKGEGTFSLAR
;
A
#
# COMPACT_ATOMS: atom_id res chain seq x y z
N MET A 1 -3.87 2.36 -43.71
CA MET A 1 -4.01 3.37 -42.64
C MET A 1 -2.67 3.39 -41.94
N ALA A 2 -1.84 4.42 -42.15
CA ALA A 2 -0.49 4.46 -41.57
C ALA A 2 -0.61 4.63 -40.06
N ILE A 3 -0.08 3.68 -39.28
CA ILE A 3 0.02 3.81 -37.82
C ILE A 3 1.05 4.90 -37.56
N ASP A 4 0.60 6.02 -36.98
CA ASP A 4 1.44 7.17 -36.68
C ASP A 4 2.53 6.78 -35.67
N VAL A 5 3.79 7.01 -36.03
CA VAL A 5 4.97 6.73 -35.19
C VAL A 5 4.87 7.43 -33.82
N SER A 6 4.15 8.57 -33.77
CA SER A 6 3.77 9.29 -32.55
C SER A 6 2.99 8.44 -31.53
N MET A 7 2.15 7.51 -32.00
CA MET A 7 1.36 6.66 -31.12
C MET A 7 2.21 5.57 -30.46
N ILE A 8 3.21 5.04 -31.19
CA ILE A 8 4.14 4.03 -30.67
C ILE A 8 5.05 4.64 -29.60
N SER A 9 5.55 5.87 -29.79
CA SER A 9 6.39 6.54 -28.79
C SER A 9 5.61 6.78 -27.49
N LYS A 10 4.37 7.29 -27.57
CA LYS A 10 3.51 7.51 -26.40
C LYS A 10 3.19 6.21 -25.64
N LEU A 11 3.04 5.09 -26.36
CA LEU A 11 2.83 3.80 -25.74
C LEU A 11 4.07 3.32 -24.98
N THR A 12 5.25 3.55 -25.56
CA THR A 12 6.54 3.22 -24.94
C THR A 12 6.76 4.05 -23.67
N ASP A 13 6.52 5.36 -23.73
CA ASP A 13 6.59 6.27 -22.59
C ASP A 13 5.63 5.86 -21.46
N ALA A 14 4.42 5.43 -21.82
CA ALA A 14 3.43 4.94 -20.85
C ALA A 14 3.89 3.63 -20.18
N VAL A 15 4.52 2.71 -20.92
CA VAL A 15 5.08 1.46 -20.37
C VAL A 15 6.28 1.75 -19.46
N GLU A 16 7.15 2.69 -19.82
CA GLU A 16 8.29 3.13 -18.99
C GLU A 16 7.81 3.76 -17.68
N ALA A 17 6.82 4.66 -17.74
CA ALA A 17 6.20 5.28 -16.58
C ALA A 17 5.53 4.23 -15.67
N LEU A 18 4.87 3.22 -16.26
CA LEU A 18 4.26 2.13 -15.52
C LEU A 18 5.31 1.25 -14.82
N LYS A 19 6.41 0.90 -15.50
CA LYS A 19 7.54 0.16 -14.90
C LYS A 19 8.16 0.91 -13.72
N ASN A 20 8.42 2.21 -13.90
CA ASN A 20 8.97 3.05 -12.84
C ASN A 20 8.02 3.18 -11.65
N PHE A 21 6.72 3.26 -11.91
CA PHE A 21 5.70 3.28 -10.87
C PHE A 21 5.63 1.95 -10.11
N VAL A 22 5.67 0.80 -10.80
CA VAL A 22 5.70 -0.53 -10.17
C VAL A 22 6.96 -0.73 -9.34
N ALA A 23 8.13 -0.36 -9.86
CA ALA A 23 9.39 -0.45 -9.11
C ALA A 23 9.36 0.44 -7.86
N LYS A 24 8.82 1.66 -7.96
CA LYS A 24 8.65 2.58 -6.83
C LYS A 24 7.61 2.09 -5.82
N ALA A 25 6.52 1.47 -6.28
CA ALA A 25 5.50 0.90 -5.42
C ALA A 25 5.97 -0.38 -4.69
N ALA A 26 6.83 -1.19 -5.33
CA ALA A 26 7.41 -2.40 -4.77
C ALA A 26 8.60 -2.12 -3.82
N GLY A 27 9.41 -1.09 -4.11
CA GLY A 27 10.57 -0.71 -3.29
C GLY A 27 10.26 0.16 -2.07
N ALA A 28 9.00 0.57 -1.87
CA ALA A 28 8.61 1.45 -0.75
C ALA A 28 8.61 0.77 0.62
N ASP A 29 8.89 -0.53 0.71
CA ASP A 29 8.92 -1.27 1.99
C ASP A 29 10.25 -1.09 2.77
N GLU A 30 11.33 -0.58 2.15
CA GLU A 30 12.66 -0.60 2.79
C GLU A 30 13.03 0.64 3.64
N LYS A 31 12.32 1.77 3.53
CA LYS A 31 12.59 2.99 4.33
C LYS A 31 11.34 3.82 4.59
N GLU A 32 10.33 3.25 5.22
CA GLU A 32 9.32 4.08 5.89
C GLU A 32 9.98 4.63 7.17
N GLU A 33 10.79 5.67 6.99
CA GLU A 33 11.37 6.49 8.04
C GLU A 33 10.23 6.87 8.99
N ALA A 34 10.28 6.33 10.21
CA ALA A 34 9.25 6.55 11.20
C ALA A 34 9.08 8.06 11.37
N ALA A 35 7.95 8.59 10.89
CA ALA A 35 7.60 9.99 11.06
C ALA A 35 7.89 10.41 12.51
N PRO A 36 8.43 11.62 12.76
CA PRO A 36 8.85 12.04 14.08
C PRO A 36 7.71 11.79 15.06
N ARG A 37 7.93 10.82 15.95
CA ARG A 37 6.98 10.46 17.00
C ARG A 37 6.89 11.67 17.92
N GLY A 38 5.89 12.51 17.72
CA GLY A 38 5.50 13.49 18.72
C GLY A 38 5.28 12.75 20.03
N THR A 39 5.79 13.29 21.12
CA THR A 39 5.75 12.76 22.49
C THR A 39 4.34 12.80 23.10
N VAL A 40 3.31 12.56 22.28
CA VAL A 40 1.93 12.39 22.73
C VAL A 40 1.83 10.96 23.29
N PRO A 41 1.23 10.76 24.49
CA PRO A 41 1.11 9.45 25.11
C PRO A 41 0.60 8.41 24.11
N GLU A 42 1.16 7.20 24.20
CA GLU A 42 0.85 6.10 23.29
C GLU A 42 -0.66 5.84 23.25
N ASN A 43 -1.27 6.37 22.19
CA ASN A 43 -2.64 6.14 21.79
C ASN A 43 -3.03 4.68 22.06
N SER A 44 -4.20 4.50 22.69
CA SER A 44 -4.79 3.23 23.08
C SER A 44 -4.57 2.11 22.06
N ALA A 45 -4.50 0.86 22.52
CA ALA A 45 -4.31 -0.32 21.66
C ALA A 45 -5.23 -0.33 20.43
N ALA A 46 -6.44 0.24 20.55
CA ALA A 46 -7.39 0.44 19.45
C ALA A 46 -6.85 1.33 18.31
N VAL A 47 -6.21 2.47 18.62
CA VAL A 47 -5.61 3.37 17.61
C VAL A 47 -4.43 2.69 16.91
N GLN A 48 -3.63 1.91 17.65
CA GLN A 48 -2.53 1.14 17.06
C GLN A 48 -3.06 0.05 16.12
N MET A 49 -4.09 -0.69 16.54
CA MET A 49 -4.76 -1.68 15.69
C MET A 49 -5.37 -1.04 14.44
N ALA A 50 -6.01 0.12 14.57
CA ALA A 50 -6.56 0.87 13.44
C ALA A 50 -5.47 1.30 12.43
N ARG A 51 -4.32 1.78 12.92
CA ARG A 51 -3.16 2.12 12.07
C ARG A 51 -2.57 0.90 11.38
N ALA A 52 -2.39 -0.21 12.11
CA ALA A 52 -1.90 -1.47 11.54
C ALA A 52 -2.85 -2.02 10.46
N ALA A 53 -4.16 -1.98 10.71
CA ALA A 53 -5.17 -2.36 9.72
C ALA A 53 -5.08 -1.47 8.46
N ARG A 54 -4.94 -0.14 8.64
CA ARG A 54 -4.76 0.80 7.52
C ARG A 54 -3.51 0.47 6.70
N GLN A 55 -2.37 0.24 7.35
CA GLN A 55 -1.13 -0.13 6.67
C GLN A 55 -1.28 -1.44 5.89
N SER A 56 -1.95 -2.44 6.48
CA SER A 56 -2.25 -3.71 5.80
C SER A 56 -3.12 -3.51 4.55
N TYR A 57 -4.15 -2.66 4.62
CA TYR A 57 -4.98 -2.34 3.46
C TYR A 57 -4.20 -1.59 2.37
N GLN A 58 -3.37 -0.62 2.75
CA GLN A 58 -2.52 0.13 1.81
C GLN A 58 -1.50 -0.78 1.12
N LYS A 59 -0.86 -1.68 1.88
CA LYS A 59 0.07 -2.68 1.32
C LYS A 59 -0.63 -3.60 0.33
N THR A 60 -1.83 -4.08 0.67
CA THR A 60 -2.65 -4.89 -0.23
C THR A 60 -3.02 -4.13 -1.50
N ALA A 61 -3.41 -2.86 -1.38
CA ALA A 61 -3.73 -1.99 -2.52
C ALA A 61 -2.52 -1.80 -3.45
N ARG A 62 -1.32 -1.54 -2.90
CA ARG A 62 -0.08 -1.43 -3.68
C ARG A 62 0.23 -2.71 -4.45
N TRP A 63 0.10 -3.87 -3.80
CA TRP A 63 0.30 -5.18 -4.44
C TRP A 63 -0.69 -5.43 -5.57
N MET A 64 -1.98 -5.12 -5.36
CA MET A 64 -3.00 -5.24 -6.40
C MET A 64 -2.66 -4.34 -7.59
N LEU A 65 -2.27 -3.10 -7.34
CA LEU A 65 -1.87 -2.17 -8.39
C LEU A 65 -0.67 -2.67 -9.18
N ALA A 66 0.36 -3.19 -8.50
CA ALA A 66 1.54 -3.75 -9.15
C ALA A 66 1.18 -4.96 -10.04
N ALA A 67 0.28 -5.83 -9.58
CA ALA A 67 -0.21 -6.96 -10.38
C ALA A 67 -0.97 -6.49 -11.63
N PHE A 68 -1.87 -5.52 -11.51
CA PHE A 68 -2.60 -4.97 -12.68
C PHE A 68 -1.68 -4.24 -13.66
N ALA A 69 -0.68 -3.53 -13.15
CA ALA A 69 0.33 -2.90 -13.98
C ALA A 69 1.16 -3.94 -14.76
N ALA A 70 1.55 -5.06 -14.13
CA ALA A 70 2.24 -6.14 -14.80
C ALA A 70 1.39 -6.80 -15.90
N VAL A 71 0.10 -7.06 -15.62
CA VAL A 71 -0.85 -7.59 -16.62
C VAL A 71 -1.04 -6.60 -17.77
N GLY A 72 -1.18 -5.31 -17.46
CA GLY A 72 -1.26 -4.26 -18.48
C GLY A 72 0.00 -4.23 -19.35
N ALA A 73 1.19 -4.26 -18.75
CA ALA A 73 2.45 -4.30 -19.47
C ALA A 73 2.56 -5.53 -20.38
N LEU A 74 2.07 -6.70 -19.97
CA LEU A 74 2.03 -7.90 -20.83
C LEU A 74 1.07 -7.72 -22.02
N ILE A 75 -0.13 -7.19 -21.80
CA ILE A 75 -1.12 -6.96 -22.86
C ILE A 75 -0.60 -5.93 -23.85
N PHE A 76 -0.15 -4.76 -23.39
CA PHE A 76 0.34 -3.69 -24.26
C PHE A 76 1.69 -4.02 -24.90
N GLY A 77 2.55 -4.76 -24.19
CA GLY A 77 3.82 -5.27 -24.72
C GLY A 77 3.62 -6.29 -25.85
N SER A 78 2.43 -6.88 -25.99
CA SER A 78 2.08 -7.79 -27.08
C SER A 78 1.59 -7.09 -28.36
N LEU A 79 1.19 -5.81 -28.29
CA LEU A 79 0.69 -5.04 -29.44
C LEU A 79 1.67 -4.93 -30.62
N PRO A 80 3.01 -4.79 -30.42
CA PRO A 80 3.94 -4.75 -31.54
C PRO A 80 3.89 -6.02 -32.41
N PHE A 81 3.57 -7.18 -31.84
CA PHE A 81 3.46 -8.43 -32.59
C PHE A 81 2.25 -8.48 -33.51
N ALA A 82 1.16 -7.76 -33.17
CA ALA A 82 0.00 -7.63 -34.05
C ALA A 82 0.28 -6.74 -35.27
N ALA A 83 1.13 -5.71 -35.12
CA ALA A 83 1.55 -4.85 -36.23
C ALA A 83 2.46 -5.58 -37.23
N ILE A 84 3.24 -6.57 -36.76
CA ILE A 84 4.14 -7.38 -37.60
C ILE A 84 3.35 -8.45 -38.40
N ALA A 85 2.18 -8.88 -37.92
CA ALA A 85 1.40 -9.96 -38.53
C ALA A 85 0.52 -9.54 -39.72
N ASP A 86 0.63 -8.30 -40.20
CA ASP A 86 -0.09 -7.76 -41.38
C ASP A 86 -1.60 -8.11 -41.38
N VAL A 87 -2.24 -7.97 -40.22
CA VAL A 87 -3.64 -8.35 -40.03
C VAL A 87 -4.53 -7.44 -40.86
N GLU A 88 -5.05 -7.95 -41.99
CA GLU A 88 -6.08 -7.24 -42.75
C GLU A 88 -7.31 -7.02 -41.85
N LEU A 89 -7.57 -5.76 -41.45
CA LEU A 89 -8.79 -5.39 -40.72
C LEU A 89 -10.01 -5.50 -41.65
N ARG A 90 -10.44 -6.72 -41.94
CA ARG A 90 -11.70 -6.99 -42.62
C ARG A 90 -12.85 -6.86 -41.63
N TRP A 91 -13.91 -6.19 -42.07
CA TRP A 91 -15.18 -6.21 -41.36
C TRP A 91 -15.78 -7.62 -41.44
N PRO A 92 -16.29 -8.22 -40.34
CA PRO A 92 -16.50 -7.67 -38.99
C PRO A 92 -15.36 -7.91 -37.99
N SER A 93 -14.34 -8.69 -38.33
CA SER A 93 -13.27 -9.13 -37.42
C SER A 93 -12.46 -7.97 -36.82
N GLY A 94 -12.22 -6.91 -37.60
CA GLY A 94 -11.53 -5.71 -37.13
C GLY A 94 -12.26 -4.99 -35.98
N VAL A 95 -13.60 -5.06 -35.93
CA VAL A 95 -14.40 -4.47 -34.84
C VAL A 95 -14.21 -5.24 -33.55
N TRP A 96 -14.17 -6.56 -33.61
CA TRP A 96 -13.96 -7.41 -32.44
C TRP A 96 -12.56 -7.24 -31.87
N LEU A 97 -11.55 -7.07 -32.74
CA LEU A 97 -10.18 -6.82 -32.33
C LEU A 97 -10.04 -5.46 -31.62
N VAL A 98 -10.51 -4.38 -32.24
CA VAL A 98 -10.43 -3.03 -31.67
C VAL A 98 -11.35 -2.90 -30.44
N GLY A 99 -12.57 -3.43 -30.51
CA GLY A 99 -13.53 -3.42 -29.42
C GLY A 99 -13.05 -4.23 -28.22
N GLY A 100 -12.47 -5.41 -28.45
CA GLY A 100 -11.87 -6.25 -27.41
C GLY A 100 -10.70 -5.55 -26.71
N LEU A 101 -9.82 -4.90 -27.49
CA LEU A 101 -8.71 -4.11 -26.96
C LEU A 101 -9.21 -2.93 -26.10
N VAL A 102 -10.14 -2.12 -26.62
CA VAL A 102 -10.72 -0.98 -25.89
C VAL A 102 -11.39 -1.44 -24.59
N LEU A 103 -12.13 -2.56 -24.62
CA LEU A 103 -12.76 -3.13 -23.44
C LEU A 103 -11.72 -3.58 -22.40
N ALA A 104 -10.62 -4.18 -22.85
CA ALA A 104 -9.52 -4.59 -21.98
C ALA A 104 -8.83 -3.40 -21.33
N VAL A 105 -8.54 -2.33 -22.10
CA VAL A 105 -7.99 -1.06 -21.59
C VAL A 105 -8.93 -0.43 -20.57
N ALA A 106 -10.24 -0.37 -20.87
CA ALA A 106 -11.23 0.17 -19.94
C ALA A 106 -11.26 -0.61 -18.61
N GLY A 107 -11.11 -1.94 -18.65
CA GLY A 107 -10.95 -2.77 -17.46
C GLY A 107 -9.72 -2.38 -16.64
N ILE A 108 -8.55 -2.28 -17.28
CA ILE A 108 -7.30 -1.89 -16.60
C ILE A 108 -7.40 -0.49 -15.98
N VAL A 109 -7.89 0.50 -16.73
CA VAL A 109 -8.07 1.87 -16.23
C VAL A 109 -9.03 1.90 -15.04
N SER A 110 -10.15 1.16 -15.13
CA SER A 110 -11.10 1.03 -14.02
C SER A 110 -10.46 0.40 -12.78
N ALA A 111 -9.57 -0.59 -12.95
CA ALA A 111 -8.85 -1.18 -11.85
C ALA A 111 -7.86 -0.20 -11.19
N VAL A 112 -7.12 0.57 -11.99
CA VAL A 112 -6.20 1.59 -11.48
C VAL A 112 -6.95 2.66 -10.70
N VAL A 113 -8.05 3.18 -11.24
CA VAL A 113 -8.92 4.17 -10.55
C VAL A 113 -9.50 3.59 -9.27
N ALA A 114 -9.95 2.34 -9.28
CA ALA A 114 -10.49 1.68 -8.09
C ALA A 114 -9.48 1.59 -6.96
N VAL A 115 -8.22 1.30 -7.29
CA VAL A 115 -7.14 1.19 -6.31
C VAL A 115 -6.65 2.57 -5.85
N SER A 116 -6.62 3.58 -6.72
CA SER A 116 -6.23 4.94 -6.33
C SER A 116 -7.23 5.53 -5.32
N MET A 117 -8.52 5.28 -5.49
CA MET A 117 -9.57 5.69 -4.53
C MET A 117 -9.39 5.13 -3.11
N VAL A 118 -8.59 4.07 -2.91
CA VAL A 118 -8.29 3.54 -1.57
C VAL A 118 -7.23 4.40 -0.85
N SER A 119 -6.42 5.16 -1.60
CA SER A 119 -5.26 5.88 -1.07
C SER A 119 -5.58 7.28 -0.52
N GLU A 120 -6.67 7.92 -0.94
CA GLU A 120 -7.00 9.31 -0.60
C GLU A 120 -7.89 9.38 0.65
N PRO A 121 -7.44 9.73 1.87
CA PRO A 121 -8.35 9.85 3.03
C PRO A 121 -9.48 10.87 2.77
N GLU A 122 -10.72 10.53 3.12
CA GLU A 122 -11.92 11.35 2.78
C GLU A 122 -12.25 12.38 3.87
N ASP A 123 -12.14 12.01 5.15
CA ASP A 123 -12.50 12.92 6.25
C ASP A 123 -11.29 13.23 7.12
N ALA A 124 -11.00 14.52 7.30
CA ALA A 124 -9.87 15.01 8.08
C ALA A 124 -10.28 15.51 9.47
N SER A 125 -11.58 15.73 9.71
CA SER A 125 -12.07 16.38 10.93
C SER A 125 -13.32 15.74 11.54
N LEU A 126 -13.52 15.94 12.85
CA LEU A 126 -14.75 15.53 13.54
C LEU A 126 -15.99 16.28 13.01
N GLY A 127 -15.83 17.51 12.51
CA GLY A 127 -16.95 18.30 11.97
C GLY A 127 -17.49 17.74 10.65
N GLU A 128 -16.60 17.30 9.76
CA GLU A 128 -16.98 16.58 8.54
C GLU A 128 -17.66 15.26 8.88
N LEU A 129 -17.08 14.50 9.82
CA LEU A 129 -17.66 13.24 10.29
C LEU A 129 -19.05 13.43 10.89
N ASP A 130 -19.25 14.44 11.74
CA ASP A 130 -20.57 14.74 12.34
C ASP A 130 -21.60 15.13 11.28
N SER A 131 -21.21 15.96 10.30
CA SER A 131 -22.08 16.32 9.18
C SER A 131 -22.49 15.08 8.38
N ASP A 132 -21.54 14.20 8.08
CA ASP A 132 -21.78 12.96 7.34
C ASP A 132 -22.66 11.99 8.13
N LEU A 133 -22.42 11.81 9.43
CA LEU A 133 -23.24 10.96 10.29
C LEU A 133 -24.66 11.51 10.47
N ARG A 134 -24.82 12.82 10.65
CA ARG A 134 -26.14 13.47 10.72
C ARG A 134 -26.92 13.35 9.42
N SER A 135 -26.24 13.38 8.27
CA SER A 135 -26.87 13.16 6.98
C SER A 135 -27.47 11.75 6.87
N ILE A 136 -26.85 10.78 7.54
CA ILE A 136 -27.29 9.39 7.60
C ILE A 136 -28.36 9.20 8.67
N GLN A 137 -28.21 9.76 9.88
CA GLN A 137 -29.19 9.62 10.97
C GLN A 137 -30.56 10.24 10.68
N LYS A 138 -30.66 11.19 9.75
CA LYS A 138 -31.96 11.66 9.24
C LYS A 138 -32.72 10.58 8.45
N THR A 139 -32.26 9.33 8.45
CA THR A 139 -33.02 8.17 8.01
C THR A 139 -33.90 7.59 9.11
N ASP A 140 -35.20 7.39 8.86
CA ASP A 140 -36.06 6.67 9.82
C ASP A 140 -35.68 5.18 9.97
N ASP A 141 -36.34 4.48 10.90
CA ASP A 141 -36.21 3.04 11.15
C ASP A 141 -36.51 2.16 9.91
N LYS A 142 -37.09 2.74 8.85
CA LYS A 142 -37.40 2.10 7.57
C LYS A 142 -36.39 2.48 6.46
N GLY A 143 -35.33 3.21 6.79
CA GLY A 143 -34.22 3.56 5.89
C GLY A 143 -34.50 4.72 4.93
N TYR A 144 -35.43 5.62 5.25
CA TYR A 144 -35.74 6.77 4.38
C TYR A 144 -34.91 8.01 4.70
N VAL A 145 -34.02 8.45 3.81
CA VAL A 145 -33.34 9.75 3.97
C VAL A 145 -34.38 10.87 3.73
N PHE A 146 -34.66 11.68 4.75
CA PHE A 146 -35.55 12.83 4.64
C PHE A 146 -34.77 14.09 4.23
N VAL A 147 -35.06 14.64 3.04
CA VAL A 147 -34.54 15.94 2.59
C VAL A 147 -35.74 16.88 2.42
N LYS A 148 -35.75 17.98 3.19
CA LYS A 148 -36.86 18.98 3.22
C LYS A 148 -38.24 18.39 3.55
N GLY A 149 -38.31 17.48 4.53
CA GLY A 149 -39.58 16.90 5.00
C GLY A 149 -40.27 15.97 4.01
N LYS A 150 -39.61 15.64 2.90
CA LYS A 150 -40.08 14.64 1.93
C LYS A 150 -39.15 13.41 2.00
N PRO A 151 -39.69 12.18 2.05
CA PRO A 151 -38.88 10.98 1.93
C PRO A 151 -38.41 10.89 0.48
N VAL A 152 -37.13 11.19 0.21
CA VAL A 152 -36.67 11.33 -1.18
C VAL A 152 -36.29 9.97 -1.78
N ILE A 153 -35.87 8.97 -0.99
CA ILE A 153 -35.42 7.67 -1.51
C ILE A 153 -35.60 6.58 -0.46
N THR A 154 -36.18 5.43 -0.82
CA THR A 154 -35.89 4.17 -0.13
C THR A 154 -34.39 3.89 -0.26
N ALA A 155 -33.57 4.26 0.72
CA ALA A 155 -32.15 3.86 0.74
C ALA A 155 -32.00 2.33 0.96
N ASN A 156 -33.14 1.63 1.09
CA ASN A 156 -33.33 0.22 1.34
C ASN A 156 -32.43 -0.70 0.52
N LYS A 157 -31.54 -1.38 1.26
CA LYS A 157 -30.78 -2.59 0.93
C LYS A 157 -30.05 -2.61 -0.40
N LEU A 158 -30.68 -2.42 -1.55
CA LEU A 158 -30.03 -2.40 -2.85
C LEU A 158 -28.94 -1.32 -2.93
N ARG A 159 -29.21 -0.05 -2.60
CA ARG A 159 -28.17 0.99 -2.71
C ARG A 159 -27.03 0.81 -1.71
N ALA A 160 -27.32 0.39 -0.47
CA ALA A 160 -26.28 0.01 0.50
C ALA A 160 -25.54 -1.28 0.09
N TRP A 161 -26.26 -2.21 -0.54
CA TRP A 161 -25.70 -3.44 -1.10
C TRP A 161 -24.85 -3.15 -2.31
N TRP A 162 -25.10 -2.10 -3.10
CA TRP A 162 -24.29 -1.67 -4.23
C TRP A 162 -23.17 -0.69 -3.84
N ASN A 163 -23.39 0.12 -2.80
CA ASN A 163 -22.43 1.10 -2.29
C ASN A 163 -21.98 0.73 -0.86
N PRO A 164 -20.90 -0.05 -0.72
CA PRO A 164 -20.42 -0.52 0.57
C PRO A 164 -19.88 0.60 1.45
N ARG A 165 -19.62 1.80 0.90
CA ARG A 165 -19.27 2.98 1.70
C ARG A 165 -20.43 3.42 2.58
N ILE A 166 -21.65 3.47 2.03
CA ILE A 166 -22.86 3.83 2.79
C ILE A 166 -23.11 2.80 3.88
N ALA A 167 -22.98 1.50 3.58
CA ALA A 167 -23.13 0.44 4.57
C ALA A 167 -22.14 0.57 5.75
N CYS A 168 -20.86 0.85 5.47
CA CYS A 168 -19.87 1.05 6.53
C CYS A 168 -20.11 2.34 7.32
N ARG A 169 -20.63 3.41 6.71
CA ARG A 169 -21.00 4.63 7.45
C ARG A 169 -22.23 4.42 8.34
N ILE A 170 -23.19 3.58 7.93
CA ILE A 170 -24.32 3.17 8.79
C ILE A 170 -23.82 2.33 9.97
N GLU A 171 -22.90 1.39 9.73
CA GLU A 171 -22.24 0.59 10.78
C GLU A 171 -21.49 1.50 11.76
N LEU A 172 -20.75 2.48 11.26
CA LEU A 172 -20.07 3.49 12.08
C LEU A 172 -21.05 4.35 12.89
N ALA A 173 -22.14 4.81 12.29
CA ALA A 173 -23.18 5.55 13.00
C ALA A 173 -23.80 4.72 14.13
N HIS A 174 -24.00 3.42 13.91
CA HIS A 174 -24.50 2.50 14.92
C HIS A 174 -23.50 2.28 16.05
N ILE A 175 -22.21 2.19 15.77
CA ILE A 175 -21.16 2.07 16.79
C ILE A 175 -21.08 3.36 17.63
N ILE A 176 -21.01 4.52 16.97
CA ILE A 176 -20.82 5.81 17.63
C ILE A 176 -22.06 6.27 18.41
N HIS A 177 -23.27 6.03 17.91
CA HIS A 177 -24.52 6.51 18.53
C HIS A 177 -25.35 5.39 19.17
N GLY A 178 -24.89 4.14 19.10
CA GLY A 178 -25.58 3.00 19.67
C GLY A 178 -25.26 2.75 21.15
N PRO A 179 -25.47 1.52 21.63
CA PRO A 179 -25.21 1.14 23.02
C PRO A 179 -23.77 1.38 23.48
N GLU A 180 -22.81 1.30 22.55
CA GLU A 180 -21.37 1.48 22.82
C GLU A 180 -20.93 2.96 22.76
N SER A 181 -21.85 3.89 22.49
CA SER A 181 -21.55 5.33 22.32
C SER A 181 -20.71 5.94 23.44
N SER A 182 -20.96 5.54 24.69
CA SER A 182 -20.20 6.02 25.86
C SER A 182 -18.73 5.56 25.86
N ALA A 183 -18.43 4.38 25.32
CA ALA A 183 -17.06 3.88 25.20
C ALA A 183 -16.27 4.66 24.13
N HIS A 184 -16.94 5.09 23.07
CA HIS A 184 -16.31 5.81 21.95
C HIS A 184 -16.21 7.31 22.18
N LEU A 185 -17.31 7.94 22.60
CA LEU A 185 -17.42 9.40 22.75
C LEU A 185 -16.95 9.89 24.12
N GLY A 186 -16.97 9.02 25.13
CA GLY A 186 -16.61 9.34 26.50
C GLY A 186 -17.81 9.42 27.45
N PRO A 187 -17.54 9.40 28.76
CA PRO A 187 -18.58 9.35 29.78
C PRO A 187 -19.38 10.66 29.84
N ASN A 188 -20.62 10.61 30.30
CA ASN A 188 -21.43 11.80 30.64
C ASN A 188 -21.70 12.79 29.48
N LEU A 189 -21.54 12.38 28.22
CA LEU A 189 -21.94 13.19 27.07
C LEU A 189 -23.42 13.03 26.69
N ALA A 190 -24.07 11.98 27.18
CA ALA A 190 -25.52 11.86 27.08
C ALA A 190 -26.16 12.78 28.13
N SER A 191 -27.07 13.64 27.70
CA SER A 191 -27.97 14.37 28.60
C SER A 191 -29.29 13.61 28.70
N ASP A 192 -30.07 13.84 29.76
CA ASP A 192 -31.30 13.10 30.07
C ASP A 192 -32.29 12.97 28.87
N ASP A 193 -32.23 13.91 27.92
CA ASP A 193 -33.05 13.93 26.70
C ASP A 193 -32.28 13.75 25.37
N ARG A 194 -30.95 13.58 25.38
CA ARG A 194 -30.14 13.46 24.15
C ARG A 194 -29.05 12.39 24.26
N GLN A 195 -29.05 11.47 23.30
CA GLN A 195 -27.96 10.52 23.11
C GLN A 195 -26.63 11.23 22.85
N ALA A 196 -25.55 10.63 23.32
CA ALA A 196 -24.20 11.09 23.04
C ALA A 196 -23.97 11.16 21.51
N SER A 197 -23.32 12.24 21.07
CA SER A 197 -23.02 12.51 19.67
C SER A 197 -21.60 13.03 19.46
N VAL A 198 -21.12 12.98 18.23
CA VAL A 198 -19.84 13.62 17.85
C VAL A 198 -19.91 15.13 18.13
N THR A 199 -21.06 15.77 17.91
CA THR A 199 -21.27 17.18 18.26
C THR A 199 -21.10 17.45 19.76
N SER A 200 -21.65 16.60 20.64
CA SER A 200 -21.46 16.78 22.09
C SER A 200 -20.01 16.60 22.51
N LEU A 201 -19.26 15.72 21.85
CA LEU A 201 -17.81 15.59 22.06
C LEU A 201 -17.07 16.86 21.63
N ILE A 202 -17.36 17.39 20.44
CA ILE A 202 -16.76 18.65 19.94
C ILE A 202 -17.07 19.80 20.91
N GLN A 203 -18.33 19.92 21.33
CA GLN A 203 -18.77 20.96 22.25
C GLN A 203 -18.05 20.83 23.60
N ARG A 204 -17.97 19.61 24.16
CA ARG A 204 -17.30 19.38 25.44
C ARG A 204 -15.81 19.70 25.38
N LEU A 205 -15.13 19.33 24.30
CA LEU A 205 -13.73 19.72 24.07
C LEU A 205 -13.58 21.23 24.04
N GLY A 206 -14.44 21.95 23.30
CA GLY A 206 -14.40 23.41 23.25
C GLY A 206 -14.69 24.09 24.59
N GLU A 207 -15.60 23.53 25.40
CA GLU A 207 -15.87 23.98 26.77
C GLU A 207 -14.64 23.81 27.66
N LEU A 208 -14.02 22.63 27.66
CA LEU A 208 -12.82 22.34 28.45
C LEU A 208 -11.61 23.17 28.02
N GLU A 209 -11.39 23.36 26.73
CA GLU A 209 -10.34 24.26 26.21
C GLU A 209 -10.58 25.71 26.65
N SER A 210 -11.84 26.16 26.67
CA SER A 210 -12.22 27.49 27.18
C SER A 210 -11.98 27.62 28.68
N GLU A 211 -12.34 26.61 29.47
CA GLU A 211 -12.11 26.56 30.92
C GLU A 211 -10.61 26.56 31.25
N HIS A 212 -9.82 25.74 30.56
CA HIS A 212 -8.36 25.73 30.67
C HIS A 212 -7.78 27.11 30.37
N ALA A 213 -8.17 27.73 29.25
CA ALA A 213 -7.71 29.06 28.85
C ALA A 213 -8.08 30.17 29.86
N LYS A 214 -9.17 29.98 30.63
CA LYS A 214 -9.57 30.90 31.71
C LYS A 214 -8.79 30.66 33.00
N LEU A 215 -8.54 29.40 33.37
CA LEU A 215 -7.91 29.02 34.65
C LEU A 215 -6.39 29.17 34.62
N ALA A 216 -5.74 28.80 33.51
CA ALA A 216 -4.29 28.88 33.36
C ALA A 216 -3.70 30.27 33.71
N PRO A 217 -4.22 31.41 33.21
CA PRO A 217 -3.70 32.72 33.59
C PRO A 217 -3.96 33.08 35.06
N VAL A 218 -5.05 32.58 35.66
CA VAL A 218 -5.35 32.81 37.09
C VAL A 218 -4.31 32.09 37.96
N VAL A 219 -4.00 30.84 37.65
CA VAL A 219 -2.96 30.07 38.36
C VAL A 219 -1.59 30.74 38.20
N ALA A 220 -1.24 31.21 37.00
CA ALA A 220 0.00 31.94 36.76
C ALA A 220 0.08 33.23 37.60
N ASN A 221 -0.99 34.03 37.62
CA ASN A 221 -1.05 35.28 38.39
C ASN A 221 -0.93 35.04 39.91
N LEU A 222 -1.62 34.02 40.43
CA LEU A 222 -1.51 33.64 41.85
C LEU A 222 -0.10 33.13 42.19
N THR A 223 0.55 32.40 41.28
CA THR A 223 1.94 31.96 41.47
C THR A 223 2.89 33.15 41.57
N VAL A 224 2.70 34.17 40.74
CA VAL A 224 3.46 35.44 40.82
C VAL A 224 3.13 36.21 42.11
N SER A 225 1.88 36.21 42.57
CA SER A 225 1.49 36.87 43.83
C SER A 225 2.17 36.21 45.03
N VAL A 226 2.12 34.87 45.10
CA VAL A 226 2.71 34.06 46.17
C VAL A 226 4.22 34.30 46.25
N THR A 227 4.94 34.20 45.13
CA THR A 227 6.39 34.46 45.08
C THR A 227 6.74 35.90 45.46
N SER A 228 5.90 36.87 45.09
CA SER A 228 6.07 38.28 45.49
C SER A 228 5.89 38.48 47.01
N TYR A 229 4.88 37.87 47.63
CA TYR A 229 4.67 37.94 49.07
C TYR A 229 5.74 37.20 49.87
N GLU A 230 6.21 36.04 49.39
CA GLU A 230 7.33 35.31 50.00
C GLU A 230 8.57 36.19 50.10
N LYS A 231 8.94 36.85 48.99
CA LYS A 231 10.05 37.81 48.97
C LYS A 231 9.82 38.99 49.93
N ARG A 232 8.61 39.56 49.94
CA ARG A 232 8.28 40.68 50.83
C ARG A 232 8.37 40.30 52.32
N ILE A 233 7.94 39.09 52.67
CA ILE A 233 8.04 38.56 54.04
C ILE A 233 9.51 38.35 54.42
N GLU A 234 10.33 37.84 53.50
CA GLU A 234 11.77 37.69 53.71
C GLU A 234 12.44 39.05 53.97
N ASP A 235 12.15 40.05 53.14
CA ASP A 235 12.70 41.41 53.26
C ASP A 235 12.25 42.10 54.57
N LEU A 236 10.96 41.99 54.93
CA LEU A 236 10.45 42.49 56.21
C LEU A 236 11.06 41.75 57.41
N GLY A 237 11.32 40.45 57.27
CA GLY A 237 12.00 39.64 58.28
C GLY A 237 13.43 40.13 58.54
N LYS A 238 14.20 40.42 57.48
CA LYS A 238 15.54 41.02 57.59
C LYS A 238 15.49 42.39 58.26
N LEU A 239 14.56 43.24 57.85
CA LEU A 239 14.40 44.58 58.42
C LEU A 239 14.01 44.53 59.91
N LEU A 240 13.15 43.60 60.32
CA LEU A 240 12.82 43.38 61.74
C LEU A 240 14.05 42.99 62.58
N VAL A 241 14.93 42.14 62.04
CA VAL A 241 16.18 41.76 62.72
C VAL A 241 17.09 42.98 62.88
N GLU A 242 17.23 43.79 61.84
CA GLU A 242 18.04 45.01 61.86
C GLU A 242 17.50 46.05 62.86
N LEU A 243 16.20 46.34 62.83
CA LEU A 243 15.59 47.30 63.76
C LEU A 243 15.70 46.82 65.22
N ARG A 244 15.53 45.51 65.48
CA ARG A 244 15.69 44.96 66.83
C ARG A 244 17.12 45.06 67.34
N ALA A 245 18.13 44.94 66.48
CA ALA A 245 19.53 45.14 66.86
C ALA A 245 19.79 46.61 67.27
N ARG A 246 19.17 47.57 66.58
CA ARG A 246 19.29 49.02 66.88
C ARG A 246 18.53 49.47 68.12
N ARG A 247 17.53 48.70 68.57
CA ARG A 247 16.68 49.04 69.73
C ARG A 247 17.47 49.32 71.00
N ALA A 248 18.61 48.64 71.19
CA ALA A 248 19.47 48.84 72.36
C ALA A 248 20.09 50.26 72.39
N ASP A 249 20.34 50.84 71.22
CA ASP A 249 20.99 52.15 71.06
C ASP A 249 19.98 53.29 70.92
N ASP A 250 18.80 53.01 70.37
CA ASP A 250 17.75 54.01 70.14
C ASP A 250 16.34 53.47 70.48
N PRO A 251 15.76 53.85 71.63
CA PRO A 251 14.43 53.42 72.03
C PRO A 251 13.29 54.02 71.19
N SER A 252 13.55 55.06 70.37
CA SER A 252 12.53 55.65 69.49
C SER A 252 12.13 54.71 68.33
N VAL A 253 12.98 53.73 68.00
CA VAL A 253 12.77 52.72 66.96
C VAL A 253 11.66 51.72 67.32
N GLU A 254 11.19 51.68 68.57
CA GLU A 254 10.12 50.77 69.03
C GLU A 254 8.85 50.88 68.16
N LYS A 255 8.49 52.10 67.76
CA LYS A 255 7.32 52.33 66.90
C LYS A 255 7.50 51.70 65.52
N GLU A 256 8.71 51.76 64.96
CA GLU A 256 9.04 51.17 63.66
C GLU A 256 9.09 49.64 63.71
N ILE A 257 9.53 49.07 64.83
CA ILE A 257 9.45 47.62 65.08
C ILE A 257 7.97 47.19 65.10
N GLY A 258 7.13 47.94 65.82
CA GLY A 258 5.69 47.68 65.89
C GLY A 258 5.00 47.73 64.52
N THR A 259 5.26 48.78 63.73
CA THR A 259 4.68 48.92 62.38
C THR A 259 5.19 47.86 61.42
N THR A 260 6.51 47.58 61.41
CA THR A 260 7.09 46.53 60.56
C THR A 260 6.55 45.16 60.94
N SER A 261 6.39 44.87 62.24
CA SER A 261 5.81 43.61 62.72
C SER A 261 4.35 43.45 62.30
N ALA A 262 3.57 44.53 62.32
CA ALA A 262 2.20 44.53 61.81
C ALA A 262 2.16 44.31 60.28
N MET A 263 3.07 44.93 59.52
CA MET A 263 3.17 44.69 58.07
C MET A 263 3.60 43.25 57.75
N TYR A 264 4.53 42.69 58.53
CA TYR A 264 4.97 41.30 58.38
C TYR A 264 3.81 40.32 58.61
N THR A 265 3.09 40.48 59.72
CA THR A 265 1.93 39.62 60.03
C THR A 265 0.81 39.77 59.00
N ALA A 266 0.51 40.99 58.55
CA ALA A 266 -0.47 41.21 57.48
C ALA A 266 -0.04 40.57 56.14
N ALA A 267 1.24 40.67 55.78
CA ALA A 267 1.79 40.02 54.57
C ALA A 267 1.75 38.50 54.68
N ALA A 268 2.07 37.93 55.84
CA ALA A 268 2.01 36.48 56.12
C ALA A 268 0.58 35.95 56.00
N THR A 269 -0.40 36.61 56.64
CA THR A 269 -1.82 36.23 56.51
C THR A 269 -2.29 36.27 55.06
N LYS A 270 -1.84 37.27 54.30
CA LYS A 270 -2.19 37.38 52.87
C LYS A 270 -1.52 36.29 52.04
N LEU A 271 -0.24 36.00 52.28
CA LEU A 271 0.46 34.88 51.64
C LEU A 271 -0.28 33.55 51.85
N ASP A 272 -0.71 33.27 53.07
CA ASP A 272 -1.44 32.04 53.38
C ASP A 272 -2.78 31.96 52.63
N SER A 273 -3.51 33.07 52.53
CA SER A 273 -4.75 33.14 51.74
C SER A 273 -4.51 32.93 50.24
N GLU A 274 -3.43 33.50 49.68
CA GLU A 274 -3.06 33.36 48.27
C GLU A 274 -2.58 31.93 47.96
N ARG A 275 -1.85 31.28 48.88
CA ARG A 275 -1.47 29.87 48.78
C ARG A 275 -2.68 28.94 48.80
N ALA A 276 -3.65 29.19 49.68
CA ALA A 276 -4.90 28.43 49.72
C ALA A 276 -5.72 28.60 48.42
N ALA A 277 -5.78 29.81 47.88
CA ALA A 277 -6.41 30.06 46.59
C ALA A 277 -5.66 29.37 45.43
N LEU A 278 -4.32 29.46 45.41
CA LEU A 278 -3.47 28.85 44.38
C LEU A 278 -3.64 27.34 44.35
N THR A 279 -3.56 26.67 45.51
CA THR A 279 -3.73 25.20 45.60
C THR A 279 -5.10 24.75 45.11
N THR A 280 -6.16 25.50 45.44
CA THR A 280 -7.52 25.23 44.96
C THR A 280 -7.60 25.36 43.44
N LYS A 281 -7.06 26.45 42.88
CA LYS A 281 -7.09 26.70 41.42
C LYS A 281 -6.18 25.77 40.62
N GLN A 282 -5.05 25.36 41.17
CA GLN A 282 -4.20 24.32 40.59
C GLN A 282 -4.92 22.98 40.51
N LYS A 283 -5.68 22.61 41.56
CA LYS A 283 -6.50 21.39 41.54
C LYS A 283 -7.61 21.45 40.50
N GLU A 284 -8.32 22.59 40.40
CA GLU A 284 -9.32 22.80 39.35
C GLU A 284 -8.70 22.69 37.94
N LEU A 285 -7.55 23.34 37.71
CA LEU A 285 -6.86 23.28 36.42
C LEU A 285 -6.43 21.85 36.07
N ALA A 286 -5.84 21.12 37.03
CA ALA A 286 -5.44 19.73 36.83
C ALA A 286 -6.64 18.83 36.48
N GLN A 287 -7.80 19.05 37.11
CA GLN A 287 -9.02 18.31 36.77
C GLN A 287 -9.51 18.61 35.34
N VAL A 288 -9.43 19.87 34.90
CA VAL A 288 -9.77 20.26 33.52
C VAL A 288 -8.79 19.63 32.54
N ASP A 289 -7.49 19.63 32.85
CA ASP A 289 -6.45 19.00 32.01
C ASP A 289 -6.65 17.50 31.87
N ASP A 290 -6.95 16.80 32.98
CA ASP A 290 -7.25 15.37 32.97
C ASP A 290 -8.47 15.06 32.10
N GLN A 291 -9.53 15.85 32.21
CA GLN A 291 -10.71 15.70 31.36
C GLN A 291 -10.41 16.01 29.90
N LEU A 292 -9.64 17.08 29.62
CA LEU A 292 -9.27 17.47 28.28
C LEU A 292 -8.47 16.36 27.59
N ASN A 293 -7.47 15.80 28.28
CA ASN A 293 -6.68 14.66 27.78
C ASN A 293 -7.59 13.45 27.50
N MET A 294 -8.47 13.09 28.42
CA MET A 294 -9.43 11.98 28.24
C MET A 294 -10.31 12.18 26.99
N TYR A 295 -10.89 13.36 26.79
CA TYR A 295 -11.74 13.62 25.62
C TYR A 295 -10.94 13.77 24.32
N GLN A 296 -9.67 14.19 24.38
CA GLN A 296 -8.77 14.16 23.23
C GLN A 296 -8.47 12.72 22.79
N ASP A 297 -8.31 11.80 23.75
CA ASP A 297 -8.18 10.38 23.46
C ASP A 297 -9.43 9.81 22.79
N HIS A 298 -10.63 10.14 23.30
CA HIS A 298 -11.90 9.77 22.65
C HIS A 298 -12.03 10.35 21.24
N ARG A 299 -11.63 11.62 21.03
CA ARG A 299 -11.56 12.21 19.69
C ARG A 299 -10.63 11.41 18.77
N SER A 300 -9.46 11.01 19.25
CA SER A 300 -8.51 10.22 18.46
C SER A 300 -9.07 8.84 18.10
N LEU A 301 -9.78 8.20 19.04
CA LEU A 301 -10.44 6.91 18.86
C LEU A 301 -11.53 6.99 17.79
N VAL A 302 -12.43 7.97 17.90
CA VAL A 302 -13.52 8.19 16.94
C VAL A 302 -12.98 8.44 15.53
N LEU A 303 -11.93 9.25 15.40
CA LEU A 303 -11.28 9.51 14.10
C LEU A 303 -10.60 8.25 13.53
N ALA A 304 -9.97 7.44 14.40
CA ALA A 304 -9.34 6.19 13.99
C ALA A 304 -10.38 5.18 13.49
N GLU A 305 -11.47 5.00 14.21
CA GLU A 305 -12.57 4.11 13.84
C GLU A 305 -13.27 4.56 12.56
N ALA A 306 -13.55 5.87 12.45
CA ALA A 306 -14.09 6.44 11.22
C ALA A 306 -13.17 6.15 10.02
N GLY A 307 -11.86 6.36 10.19
CA GLY A 307 -10.87 6.05 9.17
C GLY A 307 -10.86 4.57 8.76
N VAL A 308 -10.94 3.65 9.73
CA VAL A 308 -11.01 2.20 9.45
C VAL A 308 -12.30 1.84 8.71
N MET A 309 -13.45 2.38 9.12
CA MET A 309 -14.73 2.10 8.49
C MET A 309 -14.81 2.64 7.06
N GLN A 310 -14.29 3.85 6.81
CA GLN A 310 -14.17 4.38 5.46
C GLN A 310 -13.27 3.53 4.57
N LEU A 311 -12.10 3.13 5.08
CA LEU A 311 -11.17 2.25 4.37
C LEU A 311 -11.82 0.90 4.04
N ARG A 312 -12.55 0.30 4.99
CA ARG A 312 -13.29 -0.94 4.77
C ARG A 312 -14.35 -0.79 3.68
N GLY A 313 -15.12 0.30 3.72
CA GLY A 313 -16.13 0.62 2.70
C GLY A 313 -15.50 0.79 1.31
N ARG A 314 -14.39 1.52 1.22
CA ARG A 314 -13.64 1.73 -0.03
C ARG A 314 -12.98 0.46 -0.55
N PHE A 315 -12.40 -0.36 0.32
CA PHE A 315 -11.80 -1.62 -0.07
C PHE A 315 -12.85 -2.60 -0.62
N ARG A 316 -14.03 -2.66 0.00
CA ARG A 316 -15.17 -3.44 -0.52
C ARG A 316 -15.64 -2.92 -1.89
N LEU A 317 -15.69 -1.59 -2.07
CA LEU A 317 -16.03 -0.98 -3.37
C LEU A 317 -14.97 -1.32 -4.42
N ALA A 318 -13.70 -1.10 -4.08
CA ALA A 318 -12.56 -1.39 -4.94
C ALA A 318 -12.57 -2.85 -5.37
N ARG A 319 -12.79 -3.80 -4.45
CA ARG A 319 -12.89 -5.23 -4.79
C ARG A 319 -13.99 -5.54 -5.82
N ARG A 320 -15.13 -4.85 -5.75
CA ARG A 320 -16.21 -5.02 -6.73
C ARG A 320 -15.86 -4.41 -8.08
N VAL A 321 -15.29 -3.21 -8.08
CA VAL A 321 -14.81 -2.58 -9.31
C VAL A 321 -13.69 -3.40 -9.94
N LEU A 322 -12.79 -3.97 -9.15
CA LEU A 322 -11.75 -4.91 -9.59
C LEU A 322 -12.34 -6.19 -10.19
N ALA A 323 -13.41 -6.74 -9.61
CA ALA A 323 -14.08 -7.89 -10.20
C ALA A 323 -14.70 -7.55 -11.56
N ILE A 324 -15.36 -6.39 -11.68
CA ILE A 324 -15.92 -5.90 -12.95
C ILE A 324 -14.79 -5.65 -13.96
N ALA A 325 -13.71 -4.99 -13.54
CA ALA A 325 -12.53 -4.73 -14.35
C ALA A 325 -11.90 -6.03 -14.85
N ALA A 326 -11.73 -7.03 -13.99
CA ALA A 326 -11.21 -8.34 -14.37
C ALA A 326 -12.12 -9.02 -15.41
N VAL A 327 -13.44 -8.94 -15.25
CA VAL A 327 -14.41 -9.47 -16.21
C VAL A 327 -14.29 -8.73 -17.56
N LEU A 328 -14.21 -7.40 -17.56
CA LEU A 328 -14.02 -6.59 -18.78
C LEU A 328 -12.69 -6.91 -19.47
N THR A 329 -11.60 -7.04 -18.71
CA THR A 329 -10.28 -7.41 -19.24
C THR A 329 -10.27 -8.83 -19.78
N LEU A 330 -10.94 -9.79 -19.13
CA LEU A 330 -11.02 -11.17 -19.60
C LEU A 330 -11.85 -11.26 -20.87
N PHE A 331 -13.05 -10.66 -20.92
CA PHE A 331 -13.86 -10.67 -22.14
C PHE A 331 -13.19 -9.88 -23.27
N GLY A 332 -12.59 -8.74 -22.98
CA GLY A 332 -11.85 -7.93 -23.94
C GLY A 332 -10.63 -8.64 -24.49
N GLY A 333 -9.82 -9.24 -23.62
CA GLY A 333 -8.63 -10.02 -23.98
C GLY A 333 -8.97 -11.30 -24.74
N THR A 334 -10.04 -12.00 -24.35
CA THR A 334 -10.51 -13.20 -25.07
C THR A 334 -11.05 -12.83 -26.44
N GLY A 335 -11.86 -11.76 -26.54
CA GLY A 335 -12.36 -11.26 -27.82
C GLY A 335 -11.24 -10.80 -28.75
N TYR A 336 -10.21 -10.15 -28.19
CA TYR A 336 -9.00 -9.79 -28.92
C TYR A 336 -8.25 -11.03 -29.41
N ALA A 337 -7.99 -12.01 -28.53
CA ALA A 337 -7.25 -13.22 -28.87
C ALA A 337 -7.96 -14.10 -29.90
N LEU A 338 -9.29 -14.23 -29.83
CA LEU A 338 -10.09 -14.97 -30.81
C LEU A 338 -10.13 -14.27 -32.17
N ALA A 339 -9.96 -12.94 -32.21
CA ALA A 339 -9.89 -12.18 -33.44
C ALA A 339 -8.50 -12.23 -34.10
N LEU A 340 -7.46 -12.70 -33.39
CA LEU A 340 -6.15 -12.90 -33.98
C LEU A 340 -6.21 -14.09 -34.95
N PRO A 341 -5.63 -13.94 -36.17
CA PRO A 341 -5.57 -15.04 -37.12
C PRO A 341 -4.82 -16.23 -36.48
N SER A 342 -5.47 -17.39 -36.44
CA SER A 342 -4.85 -18.61 -35.93
C SER A 342 -3.65 -18.94 -36.81
N ALA A 343 -2.46 -19.06 -36.21
CA ALA A 343 -1.19 -19.31 -36.90
C ALA A 343 -1.16 -20.60 -37.74
N THR A 344 -2.21 -21.41 -37.68
CA THR A 344 -2.41 -22.65 -38.45
C THR A 344 -2.96 -22.42 -39.86
N SER A 345 -3.51 -21.24 -40.19
CA SER A 345 -4.20 -21.03 -41.47
C SER A 345 -3.31 -20.60 -42.64
N SER A 346 -1.99 -20.43 -42.44
CA SER A 346 -1.07 -20.05 -43.54
C SER A 346 -0.44 -21.23 -44.29
N LYS A 347 -0.83 -22.48 -44.00
CA LYS A 347 -0.24 -23.67 -44.63
C LYS A 347 -1.07 -24.34 -45.73
N GLN A 348 -2.22 -23.79 -46.10
CA GLN A 348 -3.13 -24.51 -47.00
C GLN A 348 -3.77 -23.56 -48.02
N ASP A 349 -2.92 -22.97 -48.85
CA ASP A 349 -3.20 -22.67 -50.26
C ASP A 349 -1.92 -22.13 -50.91
N THR A 350 -0.91 -22.99 -51.01
CA THR A 350 0.03 -22.89 -52.14
C THR A 350 -0.52 -23.79 -53.23
N SER A 351 -1.49 -23.26 -53.98
CA SER A 351 -1.82 -23.78 -55.30
C SER A 351 -0.54 -23.81 -56.12
N ALA A 352 -0.23 -24.96 -56.71
CA ALA A 352 0.86 -25.16 -57.63
C ALA A 352 0.90 -24.05 -58.69
N ALA A 353 2.02 -23.33 -58.77
CA ALA A 353 2.45 -22.59 -59.94
C ALA A 353 3.92 -22.94 -60.22
N PRO A 354 4.31 -23.14 -61.49
CA PRO A 354 5.54 -23.84 -61.86
C PRO A 354 6.79 -23.06 -61.45
N ALA A 355 7.82 -23.81 -61.08
CA ALA A 355 9.10 -23.36 -60.57
C ALA A 355 9.76 -22.24 -61.40
N PRO A 356 10.27 -21.21 -60.70
CA PRO A 356 11.57 -20.64 -61.02
C PRO A 356 12.50 -20.70 -59.79
N THR A 357 13.68 -21.25 -60.02
CA THR A 357 14.84 -21.43 -59.14
C THR A 357 15.29 -20.12 -58.47
N PRO A 358 15.45 -20.08 -57.12
CA PRO A 358 16.69 -19.52 -56.56
C PRO A 358 17.14 -20.04 -55.17
N ALA A 359 18.46 -20.07 -55.01
CA ALA A 359 19.34 -19.76 -53.85
C ALA A 359 18.99 -20.26 -52.42
N PRO A 360 19.91 -21.01 -51.75
CA PRO A 360 19.69 -21.57 -50.42
C PRO A 360 19.89 -20.55 -49.28
N ALA A 361 18.92 -20.51 -48.37
CA ALA A 361 19.04 -19.92 -47.03
C ALA A 361 19.58 -20.97 -46.02
N PRO A 362 20.22 -20.56 -44.91
CA PRO A 362 21.07 -21.40 -44.09
C PRO A 362 20.29 -22.45 -43.27
N THR A 363 20.81 -23.66 -43.27
CA THR A 363 20.29 -24.87 -42.63
C THR A 363 20.47 -24.82 -41.10
N PRO A 364 19.50 -25.29 -40.28
CA PRO A 364 19.79 -25.73 -38.91
C PRO A 364 20.83 -26.88 -38.95
N PRO A 365 21.69 -27.06 -37.93
CA PRO A 365 22.67 -28.15 -37.94
C PRO A 365 21.96 -29.50 -37.99
N ALA A 366 22.02 -30.14 -39.16
CA ALA A 366 21.48 -31.45 -39.41
C ALA A 366 22.42 -32.50 -38.80
N TYR A 367 22.04 -33.07 -37.66
CA TYR A 367 22.66 -34.29 -37.13
C TYR A 367 21.77 -35.53 -37.28
N SER A 368 20.73 -35.47 -38.11
CA SER A 368 19.75 -36.56 -38.26
C SER A 368 19.94 -37.47 -39.48
N ALA A 369 21.01 -37.31 -40.28
CA ALA A 369 21.20 -38.03 -41.54
C ALA A 369 22.45 -38.94 -41.57
N GLY A 370 22.92 -39.43 -40.42
CA GLY A 370 24.02 -40.39 -40.39
C GLY A 370 23.55 -41.84 -40.37
N LEU A 371 24.38 -42.75 -40.89
CA LEU A 371 24.09 -44.19 -40.81
C LEU A 371 24.41 -44.73 -39.40
N PRO A 372 23.58 -45.61 -38.84
CA PRO A 372 23.88 -46.25 -37.56
C PRO A 372 25.11 -47.15 -37.70
N ALA A 373 26.04 -47.03 -36.76
CA ALA A 373 27.31 -47.72 -36.76
C ALA A 373 27.69 -48.16 -35.34
N ASN A 374 28.60 -49.12 -35.27
CA ASN A 374 29.26 -49.55 -34.06
C ASN A 374 30.75 -49.26 -34.18
N VAL A 375 31.32 -48.66 -33.15
CA VAL A 375 32.74 -48.26 -33.11
C VAL A 375 33.41 -48.78 -31.85
N THR A 376 34.63 -49.29 -31.96
CA THR A 376 35.47 -49.67 -30.82
C THR A 376 36.75 -48.84 -30.88
N ILE A 377 37.06 -48.10 -29.81
CA ILE A 377 38.27 -47.24 -29.74
C ILE A 377 39.29 -47.91 -28.83
N HIS A 378 40.52 -48.09 -29.31
CA HIS A 378 41.54 -48.86 -28.61
C HIS A 378 42.26 -48.05 -27.52
N GLU A 379 42.60 -48.69 -26.40
CA GLU A 379 43.36 -48.06 -25.32
C GLU A 379 44.73 -47.56 -25.79
N GLY A 380 45.18 -46.44 -25.20
CA GLY A 380 46.45 -45.81 -25.53
C GLY A 380 46.46 -44.98 -26.83
N THR A 381 45.30 -44.80 -27.48
CA THR A 381 45.16 -43.97 -28.68
C THR A 381 44.75 -42.54 -28.34
N ARG A 382 44.90 -41.61 -29.30
CA ARG A 382 44.49 -40.21 -29.10
C ARG A 382 42.97 -40.09 -28.91
N ALA A 383 42.20 -40.84 -29.69
CA ALA A 383 40.74 -40.90 -29.56
C ALA A 383 40.29 -41.43 -28.18
N ALA A 384 41.03 -42.38 -27.57
CA ALA A 384 40.70 -42.89 -26.24
C ALA A 384 40.86 -41.84 -25.12
N ALA A 385 41.74 -40.85 -25.30
CA ALA A 385 41.94 -39.78 -24.30
C ALA A 385 40.75 -38.79 -24.22
N GLU A 386 39.88 -38.77 -25.24
CA GLU A 386 38.68 -37.94 -25.29
C GLU A 386 37.45 -38.64 -24.69
N LEU A 387 37.58 -39.92 -24.28
CA LEU A 387 36.52 -40.74 -23.71
C LEU A 387 36.75 -41.07 -22.22
N PRO A 388 35.66 -41.32 -21.45
CA PRO A 388 35.76 -41.98 -20.16
C PRO A 388 36.44 -43.35 -20.28
N ARG A 389 37.25 -43.73 -19.29
CA ARG A 389 38.01 -45.00 -19.31
C ARG A 389 37.15 -46.25 -19.48
N GLU A 390 35.89 -46.20 -19.05
CA GLU A 390 34.91 -47.29 -19.17
C GLU A 390 34.37 -47.49 -20.60
N CYS A 391 34.58 -46.53 -21.50
CA CYS A 391 34.13 -46.55 -22.89
C CYS A 391 35.21 -47.10 -23.86
N VAL A 392 36.44 -47.29 -23.39
CA VAL A 392 37.59 -47.73 -24.21
C VAL A 392 37.59 -49.25 -24.36
N ASP A 393 37.99 -49.75 -25.53
CA ASP A 393 38.01 -51.17 -25.94
C ASP A 393 36.65 -51.90 -25.88
N ARG A 394 35.56 -51.13 -25.80
CA ARG A 394 34.18 -51.62 -25.88
C ARG A 394 33.53 -51.16 -27.18
N GLN A 395 32.63 -51.98 -27.71
CA GLN A 395 31.79 -51.62 -28.85
C GLN A 395 30.71 -50.60 -28.41
N LEU A 396 30.76 -49.41 -28.99
CA LEU A 396 29.85 -48.29 -28.71
C LEU A 396 28.90 -48.06 -29.89
N ALA A 397 27.63 -47.79 -29.58
CA ALA A 397 26.67 -47.34 -30.58
C ALA A 397 27.00 -45.91 -31.02
N ALA A 398 27.05 -45.69 -32.33
CA ALA A 398 27.42 -44.41 -32.91
C ALA A 398 26.62 -44.13 -34.19
N ILE A 399 26.63 -42.87 -34.60
CA ILE A 399 26.11 -42.40 -35.87
C ILE A 399 27.29 -41.90 -36.68
N TRP A 400 27.47 -42.45 -37.88
CA TRP A 400 28.51 -41.99 -38.78
C TRP A 400 28.05 -40.75 -39.55
N VAL A 401 28.85 -39.68 -39.47
CA VAL A 401 28.51 -38.33 -39.97
C VAL A 401 29.16 -38.04 -41.35
N GLY A 402 29.66 -39.07 -42.05
CA GLY A 402 30.34 -38.91 -43.35
C GLY A 402 29.41 -39.03 -44.57
N ASP A 403 29.94 -38.63 -45.74
CA ASP A 403 29.29 -38.78 -47.06
C ASP A 403 29.02 -40.25 -47.40
N THR A 404 28.17 -40.57 -48.39
CA THR A 404 27.67 -41.92 -48.78
C THR A 404 28.69 -43.07 -48.98
N ARG A 405 30.00 -42.86 -48.81
CA ARG A 405 31.05 -43.89 -48.90
C ARG A 405 31.46 -44.39 -47.52
N VAL A 406 31.09 -45.64 -47.21
CA VAL A 406 31.44 -46.31 -45.95
C VAL A 406 32.96 -46.23 -45.70
N PRO A 407 33.42 -45.71 -44.55
CA PRO A 407 34.84 -45.55 -44.27
C PRO A 407 35.50 -46.92 -44.12
N PRO A 408 36.82 -47.04 -44.34
CA PRO A 408 37.56 -48.25 -44.04
C PRO A 408 37.41 -48.60 -42.55
N THR A 409 37.38 -49.89 -42.25
CA THR A 409 37.15 -50.42 -40.91
C THR A 409 38.12 -49.89 -39.87
N THR A 410 39.32 -49.41 -40.24
CA THR A 410 40.34 -48.91 -39.30
C THR A 410 40.65 -47.42 -39.44
N GLY A 411 39.74 -46.60 -39.98
CA GLY A 411 39.91 -45.14 -40.01
C GLY A 411 40.81 -44.58 -41.13
N PRO A 412 40.89 -43.24 -41.25
CA PRO A 412 40.29 -42.25 -40.34
C PRO A 412 38.79 -42.02 -40.58
N PHE A 413 38.01 -41.80 -39.52
CA PHE A 413 36.58 -41.45 -39.60
C PHE A 413 36.12 -40.60 -38.41
N THR A 414 35.01 -39.88 -38.59
CA THR A 414 34.33 -39.10 -37.54
C THR A 414 32.97 -39.71 -37.25
N VAL A 415 32.68 -39.91 -35.97
CA VAL A 415 31.44 -40.55 -35.49
C VAL A 415 30.88 -39.80 -34.29
N LEU A 416 29.55 -39.80 -34.17
CA LEU A 416 28.83 -39.28 -33.01
C LEU A 416 28.40 -40.47 -32.15
N ILE A 417 29.02 -40.65 -30.99
CA ILE A 417 28.66 -41.74 -30.07
C ILE A 417 27.32 -41.41 -29.41
N THR A 418 26.38 -42.35 -29.47
CA THR A 418 25.02 -42.21 -28.93
C THR A 418 24.76 -43.05 -27.68
N ASP A 419 25.73 -43.88 -27.26
CA ASP A 419 25.65 -44.59 -25.98
C ASP A 419 25.65 -43.60 -24.82
N THR A 420 24.64 -43.68 -23.95
CA THR A 420 24.33 -42.69 -22.90
C THR A 420 25.48 -42.37 -21.94
N ALA A 421 26.41 -43.32 -21.74
CA ALA A 421 27.59 -43.11 -20.88
C ALA A 421 28.79 -42.47 -21.60
N CYS A 422 28.78 -42.45 -22.93
CA CYS A 422 29.95 -42.12 -23.77
C CYS A 422 29.62 -41.09 -24.86
N VAL A 423 28.57 -40.27 -24.68
CA VAL A 423 28.06 -39.36 -25.72
C VAL A 423 29.09 -38.30 -26.10
N GLY A 424 29.41 -38.20 -27.39
CA GLY A 424 30.33 -37.19 -27.93
C GLY A 424 30.66 -37.40 -29.40
N GLU A 425 31.08 -36.33 -30.08
CA GLU A 425 31.66 -36.41 -31.44
C GLU A 425 33.15 -36.71 -31.32
N ILE A 426 33.62 -37.80 -31.94
CA ILE A 426 35.02 -38.24 -31.85
C ILE A 426 35.59 -38.45 -33.24
N ARG A 427 36.83 -37.95 -33.42
CA ARG A 427 37.65 -38.19 -34.61
C ARG A 427 38.61 -39.34 -34.33
N VAL A 428 38.37 -40.47 -34.98
CA VAL A 428 39.20 -41.67 -34.83
C VAL A 428 40.25 -41.68 -35.94
N GLY A 429 41.52 -41.61 -35.55
CA GLY A 429 42.66 -41.70 -36.47
C GLY A 429 42.81 -43.08 -37.10
N LYS A 430 43.67 -43.18 -38.12
CA LYS A 430 43.95 -44.47 -38.78
C LYS A 430 44.63 -45.43 -37.79
N GLY A 431 44.01 -46.58 -37.55
CA GLY A 431 44.47 -47.61 -36.61
C GLY A 431 44.09 -47.36 -35.15
N GLU A 432 43.38 -46.27 -34.83
CA GLU A 432 43.00 -45.93 -33.45
C GLU A 432 41.70 -46.60 -32.99
N GLY A 433 40.92 -47.16 -33.92
CA GLY A 433 39.69 -47.85 -33.61
C GLY A 433 39.14 -48.61 -34.80
N THR A 434 38.12 -49.42 -34.54
CA THR A 434 37.40 -50.20 -35.55
C THR A 434 35.99 -49.68 -35.76
N PHE A 435 35.56 -49.67 -37.02
CA PHE A 435 34.24 -49.23 -37.46
C PHE A 435 33.49 -50.38 -38.15
N SER A 436 32.21 -50.52 -37.83
CA SER A 436 31.29 -51.41 -38.53
C SER A 436 29.92 -50.75 -38.64
N LEU A 437 29.25 -50.87 -39.79
CA LEU A 437 27.86 -50.43 -39.89
C LEU A 437 26.97 -51.37 -39.08
N ALA A 438 26.05 -50.81 -38.29
CA ALA A 438 25.03 -51.59 -37.63
C ALA A 438 24.08 -52.11 -38.71
N ARG A 439 23.90 -53.43 -38.78
CA ARG A 439 22.97 -54.06 -39.72
C ARG A 439 21.52 -53.92 -39.26
#